data_AF-A0A232EDE6-F1
#
_entry.id   AF-A0A232EDE6-F1
#
_cell.length_a   1.000
_cell.length_b   1.000
_cell.length_c   1.000
_cell.angle_alpha   90.00
_cell.angle_beta   90.00
_cell.angle_gamma   90.00
#
_symmetry.space_group_name_H-M   'P 1'
#
loop_
_entity.id
_entity.type
_entity.pdbx_description
1 polymer ?
#
loop_
_entity_poly.entity_id
_entity_poly.type
_entity_poly.pdbx_seq_one_letter_code
_entity_poly.pdbx_strand_id
1 'polypeptide(L)'
;MRQLQESHTFLTVYQSVLCILQDLRHVHPDLRIKVSMENQQNDQSTQSTPKNIPTFTATVKNYASVSQKHLIPKREQGLIMDCVQDLNLTDYACTIGNIVQPKNVLYASRISINRICLYLSPKELVTDLTDKYQTVQIENKEVNIRPLVTKQKRIIFSNVSPDIPNFVFENILYKLNVKRSSPVITLRAAIAREGYSHVASFRRQVFVNPTDVELIPEIFKTTRI
;
A
#
# COMPACT_ATOMS: atom_id res chain seq x y z
N MET A 1 -23.30 27.76 -1.00
CA MET A 1 -23.46 27.38 -2.42
C MET A 1 -22.41 26.38 -2.94
N ARG A 2 -21.47 25.82 -2.14
CA ARG A 2 -20.54 24.76 -2.60
C ARG A 2 -21.00 23.32 -2.28
N GLN A 3 -21.78 23.13 -1.21
CA GLN A 3 -22.26 21.78 -0.80
C GLN A 3 -23.33 21.15 -1.72
N LEU A 4 -24.02 21.95 -2.56
CA LEU A 4 -25.04 21.44 -3.50
C LEU A 4 -24.45 20.99 -4.85
N GLN A 5 -23.17 21.33 -5.12
CA GLN A 5 -22.52 21.01 -6.39
C GLN A 5 -21.77 19.67 -6.32
N GLU A 6 -21.27 19.30 -5.14
CA GLU A 6 -20.65 18.00 -4.88
C GLU A 6 -21.69 16.86 -4.88
N SER A 7 -22.89 17.09 -4.33
CA SER A 7 -23.96 16.09 -4.31
C SER A 7 -24.50 15.78 -5.71
N HIS A 8 -24.60 16.78 -6.59
CA HIS A 8 -25.06 16.61 -7.96
C HIS A 8 -24.03 15.85 -8.83
N THR A 9 -22.74 16.09 -8.61
CA THR A 9 -21.65 15.40 -9.32
C THR A 9 -21.58 13.92 -8.89
N PHE A 10 -21.78 13.64 -7.61
CA PHE A 10 -21.79 12.29 -7.06
C PHE A 10 -22.99 11.46 -7.56
N LEU A 11 -24.18 12.08 -7.64
CA LEU A 11 -25.39 11.43 -8.16
C LEU A 11 -25.24 11.08 -9.65
N THR A 12 -24.56 11.93 -10.43
CA THR A 12 -24.37 11.73 -11.87
C THR A 12 -23.38 10.60 -12.16
N VAL A 13 -22.29 10.49 -11.38
CA VAL A 13 -21.33 9.38 -11.50
C VAL A 13 -21.97 8.07 -11.03
N TYR A 14 -22.75 8.09 -9.94
CA TYR A 14 -23.48 6.90 -9.45
C TYR A 14 -24.51 6.40 -10.47
N GLN A 15 -25.28 7.31 -11.07
CA GLN A 15 -26.23 6.96 -12.15
C GLN A 15 -25.51 6.45 -13.41
N SER A 16 -24.34 7.01 -13.75
CA SER A 16 -23.55 6.53 -14.90
C SER A 16 -22.97 5.13 -14.65
N VAL A 17 -22.50 4.83 -13.44
CA VAL A 17 -22.01 3.51 -13.05
C VAL A 17 -23.17 2.51 -12.96
N LEU A 18 -24.32 2.90 -12.42
CA LEU A 18 -25.53 2.07 -12.41
C LEU A 18 -26.02 1.76 -13.81
N CYS A 19 -26.00 2.74 -14.73
CA CYS A 19 -26.38 2.56 -16.12
C CYS A 19 -25.43 1.58 -16.84
N ILE A 20 -24.11 1.71 -16.64
CA ILE A 20 -23.12 0.75 -17.16
C ILE A 20 -23.32 -0.66 -16.57
N LEU A 21 -23.68 -0.76 -15.29
CA LEU A 21 -24.00 -2.03 -14.62
C LEU A 21 -25.40 -2.58 -15.00
N GLN A 22 -26.30 -1.75 -15.52
CA GLN A 22 -27.61 -2.14 -16.06
C GLN A 22 -27.49 -2.63 -17.51
N ASP A 23 -26.61 -2.00 -18.29
CA ASP A 23 -26.24 -2.45 -19.65
C ASP A 23 -25.50 -3.78 -19.62
N LEU A 24 -24.60 -3.99 -18.65
CA LEU A 24 -23.91 -5.28 -18.45
C LEU A 24 -24.86 -6.40 -17.98
N ARG A 25 -25.97 -6.07 -17.30
CA ARG A 25 -27.00 -7.04 -16.90
C ARG A 25 -27.90 -7.50 -18.05
N HIS A 26 -28.02 -6.71 -19.13
CA HIS A 26 -28.70 -7.14 -20.36
C HIS A 26 -27.87 -8.15 -21.17
N VAL A 27 -26.55 -8.15 -20.99
CA VAL A 27 -25.62 -9.04 -21.71
C VAL A 27 -25.28 -10.30 -20.89
N HIS A 28 -25.34 -10.25 -19.55
CA HIS A 28 -25.19 -11.41 -18.67
C HIS A 28 -26.13 -11.32 -17.44
N PRO A 29 -27.23 -12.12 -17.37
CA PRO A 29 -28.24 -12.01 -16.32
C PRO A 29 -27.79 -12.46 -14.91
N ASP A 30 -26.64 -13.12 -14.77
CA ASP A 30 -26.19 -13.73 -13.51
C ASP A 30 -25.25 -12.85 -12.65
N LEU A 31 -25.13 -11.56 -12.97
CA LEU A 31 -24.27 -10.63 -12.21
C LEU A 31 -24.87 -10.30 -10.83
N ARG A 32 -24.71 -11.20 -9.84
CA ARG A 32 -25.06 -10.96 -8.42
C ARG A 32 -23.91 -10.27 -7.69
N ILE A 33 -23.94 -8.95 -7.63
CA ILE A 33 -23.13 -8.18 -6.68
C ILE A 33 -23.96 -7.99 -5.39
N LYS A 34 -23.59 -8.68 -4.31
CA LYS A 34 -24.21 -8.50 -2.98
C LYS A 34 -23.50 -7.39 -2.21
N VAL A 35 -24.29 -6.42 -1.74
CA VAL A 35 -23.89 -5.34 -0.82
C VAL A 35 -24.21 -5.78 0.61
N SER A 36 -23.30 -5.57 1.55
CA SER A 36 -23.57 -5.78 2.98
C SER A 36 -22.88 -4.66 3.78
N MET A 37 -23.62 -3.96 4.62
CA MET A 37 -23.13 -2.93 5.55
C MET A 37 -23.40 -3.40 6.98
N GLU A 38 -22.40 -3.37 7.86
CA GLU A 38 -22.59 -3.50 9.31
C GLU A 38 -21.92 -2.33 10.03
N ASN A 39 -22.71 -1.67 10.90
CA ASN A 39 -22.34 -0.57 11.77
C ASN A 39 -21.74 -1.09 13.07
N GLN A 40 -20.69 -0.44 13.59
CA GLN A 40 -20.21 -0.64 14.96
C GLN A 40 -20.64 0.53 15.86
N GLN A 41 -21.29 0.19 16.98
CA GLN A 41 -21.54 1.07 18.12
C GLN A 41 -20.28 1.16 19.01
N ASN A 42 -20.08 2.33 19.61
CA ASN A 42 -18.97 2.69 20.48
C ASN A 42 -19.45 2.70 21.93
N ASP A 43 -18.75 2.01 22.85
CA ASP A 43 -18.96 2.09 24.29
C ASP A 43 -17.97 3.07 24.94
N GLN A 44 -18.50 3.92 25.84
CA GLN A 44 -17.76 4.85 26.69
C GLN A 44 -17.50 4.24 28.07
N SER A 45 -16.35 4.55 28.67
CA SER A 45 -16.18 4.49 30.13
C SER A 45 -15.19 5.55 30.65
N THR A 46 -15.33 5.84 31.94
CA THR A 46 -15.24 7.15 32.62
C THR A 46 -14.03 7.27 33.59
N GLN A 47 -13.85 8.46 34.21
CA GLN A 47 -13.10 8.82 35.47
C GLN A 47 -11.62 9.23 35.33
N SER A 48 -11.01 10.16 36.11
CA SER A 48 -11.41 11.13 37.15
C SER A 48 -10.20 12.05 37.49
N THR A 49 -10.48 13.18 38.16
CA THR A 49 -9.67 14.38 38.49
C THR A 49 -8.42 14.22 39.41
N PRO A 50 -7.51 15.23 39.47
CA PRO A 50 -6.14 15.11 39.99
C PRO A 50 -5.95 15.56 41.45
N LYS A 51 -4.92 15.04 42.13
CA LYS A 51 -4.43 15.55 43.44
C LYS A 51 -2.96 15.97 43.34
N ASN A 52 -2.71 17.23 43.70
CA ASN A 52 -1.41 17.92 43.75
C ASN A 52 -0.55 17.48 44.96
N ILE A 53 0.75 17.28 44.76
CA ILE A 53 1.79 17.21 45.82
C ILE A 53 3.04 17.97 45.29
N PRO A 54 3.70 18.81 46.12
CA PRO A 54 4.68 19.80 45.67
C PRO A 54 6.03 19.18 45.23
N THR A 55 6.58 19.69 44.13
CA THR A 55 7.84 19.23 43.52
C THR A 55 9.04 19.97 44.11
N PHE A 56 9.91 19.22 44.79
CA PHE A 56 11.29 19.61 45.07
C PHE A 56 12.12 19.50 43.78
N THR A 57 12.82 20.58 43.42
CA THR A 57 13.70 20.64 42.24
C THR A 57 14.99 19.88 42.49
N ALA A 58 15.03 18.60 42.13
CA ALA A 58 16.26 17.88 41.85
C ALA A 58 16.30 17.60 40.35
N THR A 59 17.35 18.07 39.66
CA THR A 59 17.57 17.85 38.22
C THR A 59 18.00 16.40 37.98
N VAL A 60 17.07 15.47 38.16
CA VAL A 60 17.24 14.08 37.75
C VAL A 60 17.07 14.04 36.24
N LYS A 61 18.16 13.86 35.50
CA LYS A 61 18.09 13.48 34.08
C LYS A 61 17.39 12.12 34.01
N ASN A 62 16.08 12.14 33.83
CA ASN A 62 15.24 10.94 33.76
C ASN A 62 15.64 10.15 32.50
N TYR A 63 15.63 8.81 32.55
CA TYR A 63 15.98 7.93 31.42
C TYR A 63 15.19 8.28 30.14
N ALA A 64 13.94 8.71 30.32
CA ALA A 64 13.08 9.24 29.26
C ALA A 64 13.66 10.46 28.48
N SER A 65 14.56 11.23 29.11
CA SER A 65 15.26 12.35 28.48
C SER A 65 16.54 11.95 27.73
N VAL A 66 17.04 10.73 27.94
CA VAL A 66 18.17 10.15 27.18
C VAL A 66 17.66 9.49 25.88
N SER A 67 16.41 9.04 25.85
CA SER A 67 15.69 8.66 24.62
C SER A 67 15.29 9.85 23.72
N GLN A 68 16.00 10.98 23.81
CA GLN A 68 15.68 12.21 23.08
C GLN A 68 15.67 12.02 21.55
N LYS A 69 14.50 12.27 20.97
CA LYS A 69 14.28 12.84 19.63
C LYS A 69 14.85 12.08 18.42
N HIS A 70 14.92 10.75 18.43
CA HIS A 70 15.01 10.06 17.16
C HIS A 70 13.65 10.20 16.47
N LEU A 71 13.57 11.05 15.44
CA LEU A 71 12.40 11.09 14.56
C LEU A 71 12.19 9.66 14.08
N ILE A 72 11.03 9.09 14.43
CA ILE A 72 10.63 7.76 13.99
C ILE A 72 10.48 7.87 12.47
N PRO A 73 11.25 7.10 11.68
CA PRO A 73 11.16 7.19 10.24
C PRO A 73 9.79 6.71 9.76
N LYS A 74 9.25 7.40 8.77
CA LYS A 74 8.00 7.10 8.10
C LYS A 74 8.19 5.98 7.07
N ARG A 75 7.08 5.37 6.62
CA ARG A 75 7.12 4.23 5.69
C ARG A 75 7.78 4.55 4.36
N GLU A 76 7.65 5.79 3.89
CA GLU A 76 8.22 6.27 2.61
C GLU A 76 9.76 6.34 2.64
N GLN A 77 10.36 6.32 3.83
CA GLN A 77 11.80 6.28 4.03
C GLN A 77 12.37 4.84 4.00
N GLY A 78 11.52 3.83 3.81
CA GLY A 78 11.94 2.43 3.78
C GLY A 78 12.45 1.98 2.40
N LEU A 79 13.54 1.23 2.41
CA LEU A 79 14.14 0.53 1.27
C LEU A 79 14.12 -0.98 1.55
N ILE A 80 13.70 -1.78 0.57
CA ILE A 80 13.70 -3.24 0.63
C ILE A 80 14.73 -3.79 -0.35
N MET A 81 15.47 -4.78 0.10
CA MET A 81 16.43 -5.53 -0.69
C MET A 81 16.17 -7.03 -0.54
N ASP A 82 16.51 -7.80 -1.57
CA ASP A 82 16.43 -9.26 -1.49
C ASP A 82 17.59 -9.80 -0.62
N CYS A 83 17.28 -10.73 0.29
CA CYS A 83 18.28 -11.37 1.14
C CYS A 83 18.95 -12.49 0.35
N VAL A 84 20.26 -12.37 0.15
CA VAL A 84 21.08 -13.38 -0.53
C VAL A 84 21.86 -14.14 0.53
N GLN A 85 22.10 -15.43 0.27
CA GLN A 85 22.90 -16.27 1.15
C GLN A 85 24.32 -15.70 1.29
N ASP A 86 24.94 -15.95 2.45
CA ASP A 86 26.28 -15.48 2.84
C ASP A 86 26.49 -13.97 2.94
N LEU A 87 25.45 -13.16 2.75
CA LEU A 87 25.50 -11.73 3.08
C LEU A 87 24.92 -11.49 4.49
N ASN A 88 25.64 -10.71 5.28
CA ASN A 88 25.22 -10.28 6.60
C ASN A 88 24.59 -8.88 6.54
N LEU A 89 23.87 -8.47 7.60
CA LEU A 89 23.16 -7.18 7.62
C LEU A 89 24.10 -5.96 7.48
N THR A 90 25.33 -6.07 7.97
CA THR A 90 26.36 -5.03 7.88
C THR A 90 26.73 -4.77 6.43
N ASP A 91 26.89 -5.80 5.60
CA ASP A 91 27.26 -5.65 4.18
C ASP A 91 26.21 -4.80 3.43
N TYR A 92 24.93 -5.04 3.71
CA TYR A 92 23.83 -4.23 3.18
C TYR A 92 23.88 -2.77 3.67
N ALA A 93 24.02 -2.57 4.98
CA ALA A 93 24.03 -1.23 5.57
C ALA A 93 25.25 -0.42 5.10
N CYS A 94 26.43 -1.02 5.06
CA CYS A 94 27.66 -0.39 4.59
C CYS A 94 27.60 -0.08 3.09
N THR A 95 27.12 -1.00 2.25
CA THR A 95 27.04 -0.76 0.80
C THR A 95 26.10 0.40 0.48
N ILE A 96 24.89 0.41 1.07
CA ILE A 96 23.95 1.52 0.90
C ILE A 96 24.54 2.79 1.52
N GLY A 97 25.14 2.70 2.71
CA GLY A 97 25.83 3.81 3.36
C GLY A 97 26.95 4.42 2.51
N ASN A 98 27.66 3.65 1.70
CA ASN A 98 28.68 4.18 0.78
C ASN A 98 28.06 4.99 -0.37
N ILE A 99 26.84 4.65 -0.79
CA ILE A 99 26.12 5.37 -1.84
C ILE A 99 25.47 6.65 -1.29
N VAL A 100 24.83 6.56 -0.12
CA VAL A 100 24.00 7.64 0.44
C VAL A 100 24.62 8.37 1.63
N GLN A 101 25.86 8.05 1.99
CA GLN A 101 26.56 8.40 3.25
C GLN A 101 26.05 7.61 4.47
N PRO A 102 26.93 7.07 5.34
CA PRO A 102 26.53 6.23 6.46
C PRO A 102 25.52 6.88 7.43
N LYS A 103 25.66 8.19 7.65
CA LYS A 103 24.77 8.98 8.53
C LYS A 103 23.29 8.93 8.11
N ASN A 104 23.02 8.61 6.84
CA ASN A 104 21.67 8.59 6.30
C ASN A 104 21.01 7.21 6.45
N VAL A 105 21.71 6.17 6.91
CA VAL A 105 21.13 4.86 7.21
C VAL A 105 20.73 4.83 8.69
N LEU A 106 19.42 4.90 8.97
CA LEU A 106 18.91 5.06 10.33
C LEU A 106 18.58 3.72 11.01
N TYR A 107 17.97 2.81 10.25
CA TYR A 107 17.60 1.49 10.74
C TYR A 107 17.93 0.46 9.68
N ALA A 108 18.28 -0.75 10.11
CA ALA A 108 18.49 -1.90 9.25
C ALA A 108 17.97 -3.15 9.97
N SER A 109 17.26 -4.03 9.27
CA SER A 109 16.80 -5.30 9.82
C SER A 109 16.56 -6.34 8.73
N ARG A 110 16.75 -7.61 9.08
CA ARG A 110 16.29 -8.75 8.28
C ARG A 110 14.83 -9.02 8.61
N ILE A 111 13.98 -9.01 7.58
CA ILE A 111 12.54 -9.25 7.71
C ILE A 111 12.14 -10.57 7.05
N SER A 112 10.89 -11.00 7.26
CA SER A 112 10.36 -12.23 6.70
C SER A 112 10.39 -12.26 5.16
N ILE A 113 10.38 -13.48 4.61
CA ILE A 113 10.37 -13.76 3.17
C ILE A 113 11.69 -13.33 2.51
N ASN A 114 12.83 -13.69 3.12
CA ASN A 114 14.17 -13.44 2.58
C ASN A 114 14.36 -12.00 2.08
N ARG A 115 14.06 -11.03 2.94
CA ARG A 115 14.22 -9.60 2.62
C ARG A 115 14.98 -8.87 3.71
N ILE A 116 15.70 -7.84 3.31
CA ILE A 116 16.34 -6.86 4.19
C ILE A 116 15.59 -5.54 4.06
N CYS A 117 15.36 -4.85 5.17
CA CYS A 117 14.72 -3.54 5.23
C CYS A 117 15.66 -2.52 5.86
N LEU A 118 15.89 -1.41 5.16
CA LEU A 118 16.63 -0.25 5.67
C LEU A 118 15.70 0.96 5.72
N TYR A 119 15.87 1.84 6.71
CA TYR A 119 15.25 3.16 6.69
C TYR A 119 16.32 4.23 6.48
N LEU A 120 16.08 5.11 5.52
CA LEU A 120 16.96 6.23 5.19
C LEU A 120 16.45 7.55 5.81
N SER A 121 17.34 8.52 6.02
CA SER A 121 16.98 9.77 6.70
C SER A 121 16.03 10.66 5.87
N PRO A 122 16.29 11.00 4.61
CA PRO A 122 15.29 11.62 3.73
C PRO A 122 14.59 10.57 2.84
N LYS A 123 13.30 10.80 2.54
CA LYS A 123 12.54 9.94 1.61
C LYS A 123 13.01 10.11 0.16
N GLU A 124 13.60 11.26 -0.13
CA GLU A 124 14.15 11.64 -1.42
C GLU A 124 15.28 10.69 -1.80
N LEU A 125 16.15 10.31 -0.85
CA LEU A 125 17.22 9.33 -1.10
C LEU A 125 16.69 7.95 -1.51
N VAL A 126 15.57 7.49 -0.92
CA VAL A 126 14.96 6.22 -1.34
C VAL A 126 14.47 6.33 -2.78
N THR A 127 13.83 7.46 -3.10
CA THR A 127 13.28 7.72 -4.45
C THR A 127 14.41 7.79 -5.47
N ASP A 128 15.42 8.63 -5.23
CA ASP A 128 16.56 8.82 -6.12
C ASP A 128 17.35 7.51 -6.33
N LEU A 129 17.56 6.75 -5.25
CA LEU A 129 18.28 5.48 -5.31
C LEU A 129 17.51 4.44 -6.14
N THR A 130 16.21 4.33 -5.95
CA THR A 130 15.36 3.34 -6.66
C THR A 130 15.01 3.75 -8.08
N ASP A 131 15.06 5.04 -8.41
CA ASP A 131 14.92 5.54 -9.78
C ASP A 131 16.21 5.39 -10.59
N LYS A 132 17.36 5.53 -9.94
CA LYS A 132 18.67 5.39 -10.58
C LYS A 132 19.12 3.94 -10.71
N TYR A 133 18.81 3.10 -9.71
CA TYR A 133 19.31 1.74 -9.63
C TYR A 133 18.15 0.76 -9.39
N GLN A 134 18.05 -0.24 -10.26
CA GLN A 134 17.16 -1.40 -10.03
C GLN A 134 17.84 -2.45 -9.14
N THR A 135 19.17 -2.52 -9.20
CA THR A 135 20.01 -3.48 -8.48
C THR A 135 21.26 -2.80 -7.92
N VAL A 136 21.84 -3.39 -6.87
CA VAL A 136 23.09 -2.95 -6.22
C VAL A 136 24.02 -4.16 -6.08
N GLN A 137 25.30 -3.95 -6.32
CA GLN A 137 26.34 -4.97 -6.12
C GLN A 137 26.81 -4.98 -4.67
N ILE A 138 26.63 -6.10 -3.97
CA ILE A 138 27.11 -6.33 -2.60
C ILE A 138 28.02 -7.56 -2.63
N GLU A 139 29.31 -7.38 -2.38
CA GLU A 139 30.33 -8.45 -2.44
C GLU A 139 30.25 -9.30 -3.74
N ASN A 140 30.13 -8.64 -4.90
CA ASN A 140 29.97 -9.23 -6.23
C ASN A 140 28.64 -9.99 -6.47
N LYS A 141 27.67 -9.86 -5.55
CA LYS A 141 26.31 -10.39 -5.73
C LYS A 141 25.38 -9.25 -6.12
N GLU A 142 24.62 -9.45 -7.18
CA GLU A 142 23.60 -8.51 -7.60
C GLU A 142 22.34 -8.67 -6.73
N VAL A 143 21.95 -7.58 -6.07
CA VAL A 143 20.79 -7.55 -5.18
C VAL A 143 19.77 -6.55 -5.70
N ASN A 144 18.53 -6.99 -5.88
CA ASN A 144 17.44 -6.08 -6.25
C ASN A 144 17.11 -5.12 -5.11
N ILE A 145 16.88 -3.86 -5.46
CA ILE A 145 16.43 -2.83 -4.54
C ILE A 145 15.05 -2.33 -4.96
N ARG A 146 14.20 -2.00 -3.99
CA ARG A 146 12.86 -1.44 -4.22
C ARG A 146 12.40 -0.61 -3.03
N PRO A 147 11.58 0.43 -3.22
CA PRO A 147 11.05 1.18 -2.10
C PRO A 147 10.07 0.30 -1.28
N LEU A 148 10.00 0.56 0.02
CA LEU A 148 9.04 -0.12 0.91
C LEU A 148 7.59 0.24 0.55
N VAL A 149 7.37 1.48 0.12
CA VAL A 149 6.08 1.97 -0.37
C VAL A 149 6.13 2.04 -1.89
N THR A 150 5.22 1.34 -2.56
CA THR A 150 5.15 1.34 -4.02
C THR A 150 4.59 2.67 -4.54
N LYS A 151 5.15 3.16 -5.66
CA LYS A 151 4.69 4.39 -6.32
C LYS A 151 3.26 4.27 -6.86
N GLN A 152 2.85 3.07 -7.24
CA GLN A 152 1.52 2.77 -7.75
C GLN A 152 0.67 2.11 -6.67
N LYS A 153 -0.65 2.35 -6.72
CA LYS A 153 -1.61 1.66 -5.87
C LYS A 153 -2.24 0.50 -6.62
N ARG A 154 -2.29 -0.65 -5.96
CA ARG A 154 -2.95 -1.85 -6.48
C ARG A 154 -4.45 -1.78 -6.19
N ILE A 155 -5.25 -2.12 -7.19
CA ILE A 155 -6.69 -2.27 -7.08
C ILE A 155 -7.05 -3.71 -7.40
N ILE A 156 -8.03 -4.24 -6.67
CA ILE A 156 -8.52 -5.61 -6.83
C ILE A 156 -10.02 -5.57 -7.04
N PHE A 157 -10.43 -5.94 -8.25
CA PHE A 157 -11.82 -6.23 -8.58
C PHE A 157 -12.13 -7.63 -8.06
N SER A 158 -12.98 -7.73 -7.06
CA SER A 158 -13.39 -9.02 -6.46
C SER A 158 -14.72 -9.49 -7.05
N ASN A 159 -14.97 -10.80 -6.98
CA ASN A 159 -16.21 -11.42 -7.45
C ASN A 159 -16.50 -11.19 -8.95
N VAL A 160 -15.44 -11.24 -9.77
CA VAL A 160 -15.52 -11.12 -11.22
C VAL A 160 -15.64 -12.50 -11.83
N SER A 161 -16.75 -12.74 -12.53
CA SER A 161 -16.97 -14.00 -13.25
C SER A 161 -15.93 -14.19 -14.39
N PRO A 162 -15.50 -15.43 -14.70
CA PRO A 162 -14.47 -15.68 -15.71
C PRO A 162 -14.84 -15.27 -17.15
N ASP A 163 -16.12 -15.34 -17.48
CA ASP A 163 -16.71 -14.93 -18.76
C ASP A 163 -16.56 -13.43 -19.04
N ILE A 164 -16.44 -12.59 -18.00
CA ILE A 164 -16.24 -11.15 -18.15
C ILE A 164 -14.79 -10.88 -18.61
N PRO A 165 -14.59 -10.29 -19.79
CA PRO A 165 -13.26 -10.02 -20.32
C PRO A 165 -12.60 -8.80 -19.66
N ASN A 166 -11.26 -8.76 -19.68
CA ASN A 166 -10.48 -7.69 -19.04
C ASN A 166 -10.79 -6.29 -19.59
N PHE A 167 -11.08 -6.17 -20.89
CA PHE A 167 -11.32 -4.87 -21.53
C PHE A 167 -12.53 -4.13 -20.93
N VAL A 168 -13.49 -4.84 -20.35
CA VAL A 168 -14.65 -4.21 -19.68
C VAL A 168 -14.17 -3.35 -18.51
N PHE A 169 -13.22 -3.85 -17.71
CA PHE A 169 -12.63 -3.10 -16.60
C PHE A 169 -11.75 -1.95 -17.08
N GLU A 170 -11.00 -2.16 -18.17
CA GLU A 170 -10.20 -1.10 -18.78
C GLU A 170 -11.08 0.07 -19.26
N ASN A 171 -12.23 -0.24 -19.88
CA ASN A 171 -13.21 0.76 -20.31
C ASN A 171 -13.86 1.48 -19.13
N ILE A 172 -14.16 0.79 -18.03
CA ILE A 172 -14.69 1.42 -16.81
C ILE A 172 -13.67 2.42 -16.24
N LEU A 173 -12.39 2.03 -16.12
CA LEU A 173 -11.34 2.92 -15.62
C LEU A 173 -11.13 4.13 -16.53
N TYR A 174 -11.17 3.92 -17.85
CA TYR A 174 -11.10 5.00 -18.83
C TYR A 174 -12.24 6.01 -18.65
N LYS A 175 -13.49 5.52 -18.50
CA LYS A 175 -14.67 6.38 -18.27
C LYS A 175 -14.62 7.15 -16.94
N LEU A 176 -13.91 6.61 -15.94
CA LEU A 176 -13.69 7.28 -14.64
C LEU A 176 -12.51 8.26 -14.66
N ASN A 177 -11.85 8.47 -15.82
CA ASN A 177 -10.62 9.25 -15.96
C ASN A 177 -9.47 8.76 -15.06
N VAL A 178 -9.41 7.44 -14.80
CA VAL A 178 -8.36 6.82 -14.00
C VAL A 178 -7.27 6.29 -14.91
N LYS A 179 -6.03 6.79 -14.75
CA LYS A 179 -4.91 6.29 -15.55
C LYS A 179 -4.35 5.00 -14.95
N ARG A 180 -4.50 3.91 -15.69
CA ARG A 180 -3.85 2.62 -15.38
C ARG A 180 -2.35 2.66 -15.68
N SER A 181 -1.54 2.11 -14.78
CA SER A 181 -0.10 1.90 -14.94
C SER A 181 0.25 0.46 -15.34
N SER A 182 -0.72 -0.45 -15.31
CA SER A 182 -0.58 -1.83 -15.77
C SER A 182 -1.80 -2.28 -16.59
N PRO A 183 -1.72 -3.39 -17.35
CA PRO A 183 -2.91 -4.08 -17.84
C PRO A 183 -3.72 -4.67 -16.67
N VAL A 184 -5.01 -4.93 -16.92
CA VAL A 184 -5.85 -5.70 -15.99
C VAL A 184 -5.50 -7.17 -16.13
N ILE A 185 -5.16 -7.84 -15.02
CA ILE A 185 -4.79 -9.27 -15.02
C ILE A 185 -5.62 -10.08 -14.04
N THR A 186 -5.85 -11.35 -14.35
CA THR A 186 -6.52 -12.29 -13.44
C THR A 186 -5.55 -12.79 -12.38
N LEU A 187 -5.96 -12.73 -11.12
CA LEU A 187 -5.18 -13.27 -10.01
C LEU A 187 -5.33 -14.78 -9.93
N ARG A 188 -4.24 -15.47 -9.58
CA ARG A 188 -4.28 -16.90 -9.25
C ARG A 188 -5.06 -17.15 -7.96
N ALA A 189 -5.67 -18.32 -7.87
CA ALA A 189 -6.19 -18.83 -6.61
C ALA A 189 -5.01 -19.14 -5.67
N ALA A 190 -5.11 -18.75 -4.40
CA ALA A 190 -4.06 -18.96 -3.42
C ALA A 190 -4.09 -20.40 -2.88
N ILE A 191 -3.93 -21.38 -3.78
CA ILE A 191 -3.94 -22.80 -3.47
C ILE A 191 -2.49 -23.25 -3.30
N ALA A 192 -2.08 -23.48 -2.06
CA ALA A 192 -0.71 -23.86 -1.69
C ALA A 192 -0.42 -25.36 -1.92
N ARG A 193 -0.95 -25.92 -3.02
CA ARG A 193 -0.75 -27.33 -3.39
C ARG A 193 -0.03 -27.41 -4.74
N GLU A 194 0.99 -28.27 -4.80
CA GLU A 194 1.72 -28.53 -6.04
C GLU A 194 0.77 -28.98 -7.15
N GLY A 195 1.01 -28.50 -8.37
CA GLY A 195 0.16 -28.74 -9.54
C GLY A 195 -1.01 -27.76 -9.70
N TYR A 196 -1.40 -26.99 -8.67
CA TYR A 196 -2.55 -26.07 -8.73
C TYR A 196 -2.18 -24.60 -9.01
N SER A 197 -0.93 -24.31 -9.35
CA SER A 197 -0.46 -22.93 -9.66
C SER A 197 -1.16 -22.28 -10.86
N HIS A 198 -1.76 -23.09 -11.73
CA HIS A 198 -2.50 -22.64 -12.91
C HIS A 198 -3.92 -22.15 -12.59
N VAL A 199 -4.48 -22.47 -11.41
CA VAL A 199 -5.87 -22.14 -11.08
C VAL A 199 -6.04 -20.63 -10.94
N ALA A 200 -7.00 -20.06 -11.68
CA ALA A 200 -7.36 -18.65 -11.60
C ALA A 200 -8.41 -18.40 -10.49
N SER A 201 -8.45 -17.18 -9.96
CA SER A 201 -9.48 -16.72 -9.02
C SER A 201 -10.44 -15.74 -9.67
N PHE A 202 -11.60 -15.54 -9.06
CA PHE A 202 -12.58 -14.51 -9.44
C PHE A 202 -12.16 -13.09 -9.03
N ARG A 203 -10.85 -12.82 -9.08
CA ARG A 203 -10.26 -11.52 -8.76
C ARG A 203 -9.42 -11.06 -9.93
N ARG A 204 -9.63 -9.81 -10.35
CA ARG A 204 -8.74 -9.12 -11.30
C ARG A 204 -7.96 -8.05 -10.55
N GLN A 205 -6.75 -7.75 -10.99
CA GLN A 205 -5.97 -6.64 -10.45
C GLN A 205 -5.55 -5.68 -11.54
N VAL A 206 -5.30 -4.44 -11.12
CA VAL A 206 -4.66 -3.39 -11.93
C VAL A 206 -3.89 -2.46 -11.01
N PHE A 207 -2.80 -1.88 -11.50
CA PHE A 207 -2.11 -0.80 -10.81
C PHE A 207 -2.55 0.53 -11.40
N VAL A 208 -2.76 1.52 -10.53
CA VAL A 208 -3.14 2.89 -10.89
C VAL A 208 -2.26 3.89 -10.16
N ASN A 209 -2.34 5.15 -10.58
CA ASN A 209 -1.69 6.24 -9.87
C ASN A 209 -2.39 6.49 -8.52
N PRO A 210 -1.68 6.72 -7.40
CA PRO A 210 -2.31 6.92 -6.10
C PRO A 210 -3.29 8.11 -6.04
N THR A 211 -3.05 9.14 -6.86
CA THR A 211 -3.91 10.33 -6.99
C THR A 211 -5.31 9.99 -7.51
N ASP A 212 -5.40 9.01 -8.40
CA ASP A 212 -6.63 8.70 -9.13
C ASP A 212 -7.50 7.70 -8.36
N VAL A 213 -7.01 7.20 -7.23
CA VAL A 213 -7.68 6.18 -6.43
C VAL A 213 -8.98 6.71 -5.83
N GLU A 214 -9.04 7.99 -5.49
CA GLU A 214 -10.24 8.60 -4.90
C GLU A 214 -11.42 8.62 -5.88
N LEU A 215 -11.15 8.67 -7.18
CA LEU A 215 -12.16 8.63 -8.25
C LEU A 215 -12.85 7.26 -8.39
N ILE A 216 -12.27 6.23 -7.78
CA ILE A 216 -12.71 4.85 -7.95
C ILE A 216 -13.77 4.54 -6.89
N PRO A 217 -14.95 4.04 -7.29
CA PRO A 217 -15.97 3.61 -6.34
C PRO A 217 -15.47 2.55 -5.35
N GLU A 218 -15.88 2.66 -4.08
CA GLU A 218 -15.47 1.73 -3.00
C GLU A 218 -15.78 0.26 -3.30
N ILE A 219 -16.81 -0.01 -4.10
CA ILE A 219 -17.17 -1.37 -4.56
C ILE A 219 -16.02 -2.09 -5.28
N PHE A 220 -15.08 -1.33 -5.87
CA PHE A 220 -13.90 -1.88 -6.53
C PHE A 220 -12.64 -1.85 -5.65
N LYS A 221 -12.68 -1.16 -4.50
CA LYS A 221 -11.56 -1.10 -3.55
C LYS A 221 -11.72 -2.21 -2.53
N THR A 222 -11.22 -3.40 -2.85
CA THR A 222 -11.04 -4.39 -1.79
C THR A 222 -9.82 -3.99 -0.96
N THR A 223 -10.02 -3.24 0.12
CA THR A 223 -9.02 -3.08 1.18
C THR A 223 -9.07 -4.33 2.04
N ARG A 224 -8.06 -5.19 1.96
CA ARG A 224 -7.75 -6.10 3.07
C ARG A 224 -6.45 -5.63 3.70
N ILE A 225 -6.61 -5.24 4.97
CA ILE A 225 -5.57 -4.91 5.95
C ILE A 225 -4.65 -6.12 6.13
#